data_AF-A0A1Z9HEC1-F1
#
_entry.id   AF-A0A1Z9HEC1-F1
#
_cell.length_a   1.000
_cell.length_b   1.000
_cell.length_c   1.000
_cell.angle_alpha   90.00
_cell.angle_beta   90.00
_cell.angle_gamma   90.00
#
_symmetry.space_group_name_H-M   'P 1'
#
loop_
_entity.id
_entity.type
_entity.pdbx_description
1 polymer ?
#
loop_
_entity_poly.entity_id
_entity_poly.type
_entity_poly.pdbx_seq_one_letter_code
_entity_poly.pdbx_strand_id
1 'polypeptide(L)'
;MERLWFTGVPGSQWSGIYAQTQKRLGFIDNSDRESLPTFTTASGHVSHSGAYFDPGMQFGSDWDNFKDLSKDQILEEVDKPWTGKGTKVIKFHELGVYENLQHVLTNFPKDNIMFVYKDDDASLDWWLRCGGFDITYPSYTWYKNESTMLERIKIQNQGILKFVKEHDIKLEPFTNEWLLNNIPTASEYLIEKHHDAFKEFPEVTVGLYIPK
;
A
#
# COMPACT_ATOMS: atom_id res chain seq x y z
N MET A 1 8.45 -11.94 -9.57
CA MET A 1 7.29 -11.12 -9.16
C MET A 1 7.15 -9.99 -10.16
N GLU A 2 6.00 -9.87 -10.83
CA GLU A 2 5.73 -8.76 -11.76
C GLU A 2 5.15 -7.55 -11.01
N ARG A 3 4.22 -7.80 -10.09
CA ARG A 3 3.56 -6.76 -9.28
C ARG A 3 3.50 -7.17 -7.81
N LEU A 4 3.61 -6.19 -6.93
CA LEU A 4 3.31 -6.29 -5.51
C LEU A 4 2.11 -5.40 -5.23
N TRP A 5 0.95 -5.99 -4.96
CA TRP A 5 -0.21 -5.24 -4.50
C TRP A 5 0.00 -4.85 -3.05
N PHE A 6 -0.05 -3.56 -2.73
CA PHE A 6 0.31 -3.02 -1.43
C PHE A 6 -0.88 -2.25 -0.87
N THR A 7 -1.39 -2.67 0.28
CA THR A 7 -2.56 -2.06 0.91
C THR A 7 -2.41 -1.92 2.41
N GLY A 8 -3.11 -0.95 2.95
CA GLY A 8 -3.28 -0.66 4.36
C GLY A 8 -4.26 0.50 4.44
N VAL A 9 -4.95 0.70 5.56
CA VAL A 9 -5.97 1.76 5.66
C VAL A 9 -5.35 3.17 5.69
N PRO A 10 -6.08 4.24 5.32
CA PRO A 10 -5.62 5.61 5.56
C PRO A 10 -5.16 5.79 7.02
N GLY A 11 -3.95 6.30 7.22
CA GLY A 11 -3.37 6.50 8.55
C GLY A 11 -2.69 5.29 9.18
N SER A 12 -2.70 4.11 8.56
CA SER A 12 -1.98 2.91 9.04
C SER A 12 -0.43 3.01 9.00
N GLN A 13 0.10 4.18 8.64
CA GLN A 13 1.54 4.41 8.37
C GLN A 13 2.09 3.61 7.17
N TRP A 14 1.22 3.06 6.32
CA TRP A 14 1.61 2.27 5.14
C TRP A 14 2.56 2.98 4.18
N SER A 15 2.47 4.31 4.01
CA SER A 15 3.39 5.07 3.17
C SER A 15 4.82 5.07 3.73
N GLY A 16 4.95 5.07 5.06
CA GLY A 16 6.22 4.89 5.75
C GLY A 16 6.77 3.48 5.56
N ILE A 17 5.93 2.46 5.72
CA ILE A 17 6.29 1.05 5.45
C ILE A 17 6.75 0.89 3.99
N TYR A 18 5.97 1.39 3.03
CA TYR A 18 6.32 1.41 1.61
C TYR A 18 7.70 2.03 1.37
N ALA A 19 7.97 3.20 1.94
CA ALA A 19 9.26 3.87 1.78
C ALA A 19 10.44 3.04 2.34
N GLN A 20 10.21 2.28 3.42
CA GLN A 20 11.23 1.38 3.97
C GLN A 20 11.39 0.11 3.12
N THR A 21 10.29 -0.49 2.67
CA THR A 21 10.26 -1.65 1.78
C THR A 21 10.98 -1.33 0.47
N GLN A 22 10.59 -0.25 -0.21
CA GLN A 22 11.15 0.18 -1.49
C GLN A 22 12.68 0.33 -1.47
N LYS A 23 13.25 0.85 -0.39
CA LYS A 23 14.71 1.02 -0.25
C LYS A 23 15.47 -0.30 -0.08
N ARG A 24 14.77 -1.38 0.28
CA ARG A 24 15.36 -2.67 0.69
C ARG A 24 15.09 -3.81 -0.27
N LEU A 25 14.17 -3.60 -1.22
CA LEU A 25 13.89 -4.57 -2.26
C LEU A 25 14.76 -4.31 -3.50
N GLY A 26 15.39 -5.36 -4.01
CA GLY A 26 16.05 -5.37 -5.30
C GLY A 26 15.04 -5.37 -6.44
N PHE A 27 15.45 -4.81 -7.58
CA PHE A 27 14.70 -4.88 -8.85
C PHE A 27 13.25 -4.34 -8.74
N ILE A 28 13.06 -3.22 -8.04
CA ILE A 28 11.82 -2.44 -7.99
C ILE A 28 11.86 -1.38 -9.11
N ASP A 29 10.73 -1.20 -9.80
CA ASP A 29 10.55 -0.07 -10.70
C ASP A 29 10.05 1.16 -9.92
N ASN A 30 10.84 2.24 -9.96
CA ASN A 30 10.56 3.50 -9.25
C ASN A 30 10.25 4.66 -10.22
N SER A 31 10.11 4.39 -11.51
CA SER A 31 9.89 5.41 -12.55
C SER A 31 8.59 6.20 -12.35
N ASP A 32 7.60 5.63 -11.65
CA ASP A 32 6.38 6.33 -11.27
C ASP A 32 6.63 7.57 -10.41
N ARG A 33 7.77 7.66 -9.73
CA ARG A 33 8.13 8.79 -8.86
C ARG A 33 8.77 9.96 -9.61
N GLU A 34 9.17 9.78 -10.86
CA GLU A 34 9.89 10.80 -11.61
C GLU A 34 8.99 11.95 -12.08
N SER A 35 7.74 11.63 -12.40
CA SER A 35 6.78 12.58 -12.99
C SER A 35 5.63 12.96 -12.05
N LEU A 36 5.47 12.24 -10.94
CA LEU A 36 4.32 12.39 -10.04
C LEU A 36 4.60 13.31 -8.85
N PRO A 37 3.56 13.95 -8.29
CA PRO A 37 3.70 14.81 -7.13
C PRO A 37 4.32 14.08 -5.93
N THR A 38 5.07 14.85 -5.14
CA THR A 38 5.52 14.43 -3.83
C THR A 38 4.94 15.38 -2.80
N PHE A 39 4.41 14.84 -1.71
CA PHE A 39 3.97 15.61 -0.55
C PHE A 39 4.82 15.23 0.65
N THR A 40 5.26 16.23 1.42
CA THR A 40 5.92 16.01 2.70
C THR A 40 5.13 16.75 3.76
N THR A 41 4.76 16.05 4.83
CA THR A 41 4.06 16.66 5.97
C THR A 41 4.87 17.82 6.55
N ALA A 42 4.22 18.80 7.20
CA ALA A 42 4.89 19.94 7.82
C ALA A 42 6.01 19.56 8.81
N SER A 43 5.89 18.39 9.46
CA SER A 43 6.91 17.86 10.37
C SER A 43 8.14 17.28 9.66
N GLY A 44 8.13 17.15 8.33
CA GLY A 44 9.21 16.53 7.54
C GLY A 44 9.26 14.99 7.60
N HIS A 45 8.40 14.34 8.38
CA HIS A 45 8.57 12.92 8.72
C HIS A 45 7.96 11.93 7.73
N VAL A 46 6.88 12.30 7.04
CA VAL A 46 6.13 11.44 6.12
C VAL A 46 6.17 12.05 4.72
N SER A 47 6.64 11.26 3.75
CA SER A 47 6.66 11.63 2.33
C SER A 47 5.74 10.70 1.55
N HIS A 48 4.76 11.25 0.86
CA HIS A 48 3.98 10.55 -0.16
C HIS A 48 4.60 10.82 -1.52
N SER A 49 4.94 9.76 -2.26
CA SER A 49 5.47 9.89 -3.62
C SER A 49 5.04 8.70 -4.49
N GLY A 50 5.04 8.89 -5.81
CA GLY A 50 4.70 7.86 -6.78
C GLY A 50 3.20 7.58 -6.85
N ALA A 51 2.78 6.65 -7.70
CA ALA A 51 1.38 6.45 -8.06
C ALA A 51 0.53 5.86 -6.94
N TYR A 52 -0.71 6.35 -6.80
CA TYR A 52 -1.75 5.77 -5.96
C TYR A 52 -2.96 5.49 -6.85
N PHE A 53 -3.74 4.45 -6.53
CA PHE A 53 -4.83 3.95 -7.39
C PHE A 53 -6.20 3.98 -6.70
N ASP A 54 -6.39 4.88 -5.74
CA ASP A 54 -7.68 5.06 -5.08
C ASP A 54 -8.65 5.93 -5.90
N PRO A 55 -9.96 5.91 -5.59
CA PRO A 55 -10.92 6.79 -6.23
C PRO A 55 -10.49 8.26 -6.15
N GLY A 56 -10.51 8.96 -7.28
CA GLY A 56 -10.05 10.36 -7.39
C GLY A 56 -8.54 10.53 -7.58
N MET A 57 -7.80 9.45 -7.83
CA MET A 57 -6.41 9.52 -8.31
C MET A 57 -6.32 9.77 -9.82
N GLN A 58 -5.09 10.02 -10.27
CA GLN A 58 -4.79 10.47 -11.64
C GLN A 58 -4.83 9.38 -12.73
N PHE A 59 -4.83 8.09 -12.36
CA PHE A 59 -4.88 6.97 -13.28
C PHE A 59 -6.12 6.16 -12.98
N GLY A 60 -6.99 5.91 -13.96
CA GLY A 60 -8.29 5.26 -13.82
C GLY A 60 -9.36 6.11 -13.13
N SER A 61 -10.64 5.86 -13.47
CA SER A 61 -11.80 6.53 -12.86
C SER A 61 -12.63 5.61 -11.96
N ASP A 62 -12.56 4.30 -12.18
CA ASP A 62 -13.55 3.34 -11.69
C ASP A 62 -13.03 2.48 -10.53
N TRP A 63 -12.05 2.99 -9.79
CA TRP A 63 -11.43 2.30 -8.65
C TRP A 63 -12.39 2.02 -7.49
N ASP A 64 -13.49 2.77 -7.39
CA ASP A 64 -14.56 2.52 -6.42
C ASP A 64 -15.41 1.30 -6.80
N ASN A 65 -15.32 0.85 -8.05
CA ASN A 65 -15.96 -0.36 -8.58
C ASN A 65 -14.90 -1.38 -9.05
N PHE A 66 -13.72 -1.40 -8.40
CA PHE A 66 -12.57 -2.21 -8.83
C PHE A 66 -12.91 -3.69 -9.09
N LYS A 67 -13.74 -4.31 -8.26
CA LYS A 67 -14.19 -5.71 -8.42
C LYS A 67 -14.96 -5.99 -9.73
N ASP A 68 -15.47 -4.97 -10.39
CA ASP A 68 -16.23 -5.08 -11.63
C ASP A 68 -15.36 -4.83 -12.87
N LEU A 69 -14.10 -4.39 -12.68
CA LEU A 69 -13.14 -4.19 -13.75
C LEU A 69 -12.55 -5.52 -14.23
N SER A 70 -12.44 -5.70 -15.53
CA SER A 70 -11.68 -6.82 -16.10
C SER A 70 -10.18 -6.67 -15.86
N LYS A 71 -9.45 -7.79 -15.92
CA LYS A 71 -7.99 -7.81 -15.87
C LYS A 71 -7.33 -6.80 -16.82
N ASP A 72 -7.80 -6.73 -18.07
CA ASP A 72 -7.19 -5.90 -19.09
C ASP A 72 -7.43 -4.41 -18.82
N GLN A 73 -8.63 -4.04 -18.33
CA GLN A 73 -8.91 -2.67 -17.87
C GLN A 73 -8.04 -2.28 -16.69
N ILE A 74 -7.83 -3.19 -15.73
CA ILE A 74 -6.94 -2.95 -14.60
C ILE A 74 -5.51 -2.73 -15.10
N LEU A 75 -4.99 -3.60 -15.96
CA LEU A 75 -3.63 -3.50 -16.53
C LEU A 75 -3.43 -2.21 -17.34
N GLU A 76 -4.42 -1.80 -18.13
CA GLU A 76 -4.38 -0.56 -18.87
C GLU A 76 -4.13 0.66 -17.95
N GLU A 77 -4.70 0.67 -16.74
CA GLU A 77 -4.50 1.75 -15.79
C GLU A 77 -3.24 1.58 -14.92
N VAL A 78 -2.99 0.38 -14.39
CA VAL A 78 -1.83 0.11 -13.50
C VAL A 78 -0.51 -0.03 -14.24
N ASP A 79 -0.47 0.05 -15.57
CA ASP A 79 0.81 0.08 -16.28
C ASP A 79 1.25 1.50 -16.66
N LYS A 80 0.32 2.46 -16.75
CA LYS A 80 0.56 3.85 -17.17
C LYS A 80 1.68 4.58 -16.42
N PRO A 81 1.82 4.45 -15.09
CA PRO A 81 2.79 5.27 -14.36
C PRO A 81 4.25 4.84 -14.53
N TRP A 82 4.48 3.61 -15.00
CA TRP A 82 5.81 3.01 -15.04
C TRP A 82 6.38 3.00 -16.45
N THR A 83 7.62 3.43 -16.58
CA THR A 83 8.41 3.40 -17.83
C THR A 83 9.67 2.53 -17.71
N GLY A 84 9.99 2.09 -16.49
CA GLY A 84 11.18 1.33 -16.15
C GLY A 84 11.02 -0.18 -16.24
N LYS A 85 11.87 -0.88 -15.48
CA LYS A 85 11.86 -2.34 -15.33
C LYS A 85 11.94 -2.69 -13.86
N GLY A 86 11.26 -3.77 -13.49
CA GLY A 86 11.26 -4.26 -12.11
C GLY A 86 9.86 -4.62 -11.64
N THR A 87 9.76 -4.94 -10.36
CA THR A 87 8.48 -5.11 -9.67
C THR A 87 7.80 -3.76 -9.53
N LYS A 88 6.55 -3.68 -9.99
CA LYS A 88 5.67 -2.52 -9.77
C LYS A 88 4.95 -2.68 -8.44
N VAL A 89 5.03 -1.68 -7.56
CA VAL A 89 4.31 -1.70 -6.28
C VAL A 89 3.01 -0.91 -6.43
N ILE A 90 1.89 -1.61 -6.48
CA ILE A 90 0.57 -1.01 -6.69
C ILE A 90 0.00 -0.58 -5.34
N LYS A 91 0.01 0.73 -5.07
CA LYS A 91 -0.47 1.32 -3.81
C LYS A 91 -1.96 1.65 -3.90
N PHE A 92 -2.79 0.92 -3.17
CA PHE A 92 -4.25 1.03 -3.27
C PHE A 92 -4.94 0.76 -1.91
N HIS A 93 -5.57 1.77 -1.31
CA HIS A 93 -6.27 1.62 -0.02
C HIS A 93 -7.52 0.76 -0.15
N GLU A 94 -8.35 1.02 -1.16
CA GLU A 94 -9.60 0.28 -1.38
C GLU A 94 -9.36 -1.19 -1.74
N LEU A 95 -8.13 -1.59 -2.06
CA LEU A 95 -7.75 -3.00 -2.12
C LEU A 95 -8.07 -3.74 -0.81
N GLY A 96 -8.01 -3.08 0.35
CA GLY A 96 -8.29 -3.70 1.65
C GLY A 96 -9.74 -4.18 1.81
N VAL A 97 -10.66 -3.75 0.94
CA VAL A 97 -12.02 -4.31 0.87
C VAL A 97 -11.94 -5.78 0.45
N TYR A 98 -12.62 -6.67 1.18
CA TYR A 98 -12.50 -8.12 1.00
C TYR A 98 -12.77 -8.58 -0.45
N GLU A 99 -13.81 -8.04 -1.09
CA GLU A 99 -14.16 -8.37 -2.48
C GLU A 99 -13.05 -7.97 -3.46
N ASN A 100 -12.36 -6.86 -3.21
CA ASN A 100 -11.25 -6.39 -4.05
C ASN A 100 -10.02 -7.31 -3.91
N LEU A 101 -9.74 -7.82 -2.70
CA LEU A 101 -8.70 -8.83 -2.49
C LEU A 101 -8.98 -10.12 -3.26
N GLN A 102 -10.21 -10.63 -3.20
CA GLN A 102 -10.63 -11.81 -3.95
C GLN A 102 -10.55 -11.59 -5.47
N HIS A 103 -10.85 -10.37 -5.92
CA HIS A 103 -10.73 -10.00 -7.32
C HIS A 103 -9.29 -10.02 -7.82
N VAL A 104 -8.33 -9.55 -7.00
CA VAL A 104 -6.90 -9.65 -7.31
C VAL A 104 -6.47 -11.11 -7.42
N LEU A 105 -6.88 -12.00 -6.49
CA LEU A 105 -6.55 -13.42 -6.58
C LEU A 105 -7.05 -14.05 -7.89
N THR A 106 -8.24 -13.65 -8.34
CA THR A 106 -8.86 -14.20 -9.55
C THR A 106 -8.13 -13.74 -10.81
N ASN A 107 -7.81 -12.44 -10.93
CA ASN A 107 -7.25 -11.86 -12.16
C ASN A 107 -5.71 -11.91 -12.21
N PHE A 108 -5.08 -11.90 -11.04
CA PHE A 108 -3.63 -11.84 -10.85
C PHE A 108 -3.13 -12.95 -9.91
N PRO A 109 -3.40 -14.24 -10.23
CA PRO A 109 -3.13 -15.37 -9.31
C PRO A 109 -1.65 -15.62 -9.04
N LYS A 110 -0.73 -14.87 -9.66
CA LYS A 110 0.74 -14.98 -9.48
C LYS A 110 1.34 -13.79 -8.75
N ASP A 111 0.54 -12.78 -8.42
CA ASP A 111 1.02 -11.58 -7.76
C ASP A 111 0.98 -11.72 -6.24
N ASN A 112 1.92 -11.08 -5.58
CA ASN A 112 1.95 -11.01 -4.13
C ASN A 112 1.06 -9.87 -3.65
N ILE A 113 0.48 -10.02 -2.45
CA ILE A 113 -0.26 -8.96 -1.77
C ILE A 113 0.38 -8.72 -0.42
N MET A 114 0.84 -7.50 -0.17
CA MET A 114 1.36 -7.07 1.12
C MET A 114 0.35 -6.18 1.83
N PHE A 115 0.12 -6.49 3.10
CA PHE A 115 -0.81 -5.81 3.98
C PHE A 115 -0.04 -5.00 5.02
N VAL A 116 -0.55 -3.82 5.33
CA VAL A 116 -0.17 -3.03 6.50
C VAL A 116 -1.42 -2.89 7.37
N TYR A 117 -1.36 -3.40 8.58
CA TYR A 117 -2.44 -3.37 9.54
C TYR A 117 -2.08 -2.50 10.74
N LYS A 118 -3.02 -1.62 11.09
CA LYS A 118 -3.06 -0.84 12.32
C LYS A 118 -4.53 -0.67 12.70
N ASP A 119 -4.82 -0.66 14.00
CA ASP A 119 -6.19 -0.52 14.52
C ASP A 119 -6.93 0.71 13.93
N ASP A 120 -8.26 0.62 13.84
CA ASP A 120 -9.11 1.61 13.18
C ASP A 120 -8.95 3.02 13.77
N ASP A 121 -9.04 3.13 15.10
CA ASP A 121 -9.01 4.42 15.79
C ASP A 121 -7.60 5.00 15.78
N ALA A 122 -6.59 4.14 15.97
CA ALA A 122 -5.18 4.52 15.90
C ALA A 122 -4.74 4.92 14.48
N SER A 123 -5.42 4.40 13.45
CA SER A 123 -5.22 4.80 12.05
C SER A 123 -5.86 6.16 11.80
N LEU A 124 -7.10 6.38 12.21
CA LEU A 124 -7.77 7.68 12.05
C LEU A 124 -7.00 8.80 12.76
N ASP A 125 -6.61 8.60 14.02
CA ASP A 125 -5.83 9.59 14.78
C ASP A 125 -4.52 9.93 14.07
N TRP A 126 -3.80 8.93 13.56
CA TRP A 126 -2.57 9.18 12.82
C TRP A 126 -2.80 9.90 11.48
N TRP A 127 -3.89 9.57 10.78
CA TRP A 127 -4.27 10.26 9.54
C TRP A 127 -4.55 11.75 9.78
N LEU A 128 -5.30 12.08 10.84
CA LEU A 128 -5.55 13.47 11.25
C LEU A 128 -4.25 14.20 11.60
N ARG A 129 -3.33 13.56 12.34
CA ARG A 129 -2.00 14.12 12.66
C ARG A 129 -1.14 14.40 11.42
N CYS A 130 -1.35 13.64 10.35
CA CYS A 130 -0.65 13.85 9.08
C CYS A 130 -1.25 14.96 8.21
N GLY A 131 -2.30 15.65 8.69
CA GLY A 131 -2.96 16.75 7.99
C GLY A 131 -4.34 16.40 7.44
N GLY A 132 -4.81 15.16 7.59
CA GLY A 132 -6.16 14.77 7.17
C GLY A 132 -6.48 15.14 5.72
N PHE A 133 -7.56 15.89 5.51
CA PHE A 133 -7.99 16.38 4.19
C PHE A 133 -7.16 17.55 3.66
N ASP A 134 -6.32 18.18 4.48
CA ASP A 134 -5.57 19.40 4.11
C ASP A 134 -4.27 19.09 3.34
N ILE A 135 -3.97 17.82 3.10
CA ILE A 135 -2.80 17.43 2.30
C ILE A 135 -3.08 17.57 0.80
N THR A 136 -2.04 17.78 0.00
CA THR A 136 -2.18 17.93 -1.45
C THR A 136 -1.99 16.63 -2.24
N TYR A 137 -1.38 15.60 -1.61
CA TYR A 137 -1.14 14.31 -2.25
C TYR A 137 -0.88 13.19 -1.22
N PRO A 138 -1.47 11.98 -1.38
CA PRO A 138 -2.53 11.62 -2.34
C PRO A 138 -3.86 12.33 -2.04
N SER A 139 -4.79 12.34 -3.00
CA SER A 139 -6.13 12.91 -2.82
C SER A 139 -7.03 12.04 -1.93
N TYR A 140 -7.56 12.60 -0.84
CA TYR A 140 -8.56 11.91 -0.01
C TYR A 140 -9.99 12.41 -0.24
N THR A 141 -10.23 13.24 -1.26
CA THR A 141 -11.52 13.92 -1.45
C THR A 141 -12.71 12.98 -1.63
N TRP A 142 -12.51 11.78 -2.18
CA TRP A 142 -13.55 10.76 -2.32
C TRP A 142 -14.15 10.31 -0.98
N TYR A 143 -13.36 10.36 0.09
CA TYR A 143 -13.82 10.02 1.43
C TYR A 143 -14.74 11.10 2.02
N LYS A 144 -14.86 12.30 1.42
CA LYS A 144 -15.77 13.41 1.78
C LYS A 144 -15.57 14.07 3.16
N ASN A 145 -15.56 13.30 4.24
CA ASN A 145 -15.47 13.79 5.62
C ASN A 145 -14.91 12.71 6.56
N GLU A 146 -14.63 13.07 7.81
CA GLU A 146 -14.00 12.18 8.81
C GLU A 146 -14.87 10.98 9.19
N SER A 147 -16.21 11.14 9.22
CA SER A 147 -17.11 10.05 9.54
C SER A 147 -17.06 8.96 8.47
N THR A 148 -17.10 9.36 7.20
CA THR A 148 -16.99 8.43 6.08
C THR A 148 -15.56 7.89 5.92
N MET A 149 -14.52 8.66 6.29
CA MET A 149 -13.16 8.14 6.40
C MET A 149 -13.07 7.00 7.40
N LEU A 150 -13.58 7.18 8.63
CA LEU A 150 -13.58 6.15 9.67
C LEU A 150 -14.39 4.91 9.25
N GLU A 151 -15.54 5.10 8.62
CA GLU A 151 -16.35 4.00 8.09
C GLU A 151 -15.57 3.18 7.05
N ARG A 152 -14.87 3.85 6.11
CA ARG A 152 -14.05 3.16 5.11
C ARG A 152 -12.85 2.45 5.73
N ILE A 153 -12.17 3.07 6.71
CA ILE A 153 -11.09 2.44 7.47
C ILE A 153 -11.58 1.12 8.07
N LYS A 154 -12.73 1.14 8.75
CA LYS A 154 -13.34 -0.07 9.35
C LYS A 154 -13.61 -1.16 8.32
N ILE A 155 -14.21 -0.81 7.19
CA ILE A 155 -14.50 -1.76 6.11
C ILE A 155 -13.21 -2.39 5.57
N GLN A 156 -12.20 -1.58 5.29
CA GLN A 156 -10.92 -2.04 4.75
C GLN A 156 -10.17 -2.91 5.76
N ASN A 157 -10.08 -2.51 7.03
CA ASN A 157 -9.42 -3.33 8.06
C ASN A 157 -10.15 -4.65 8.31
N GLN A 158 -11.50 -4.65 8.34
CA GLN A 158 -12.28 -5.87 8.44
C GLN A 158 -12.00 -6.81 7.25
N GLY A 159 -11.89 -6.27 6.03
CA GLY A 159 -11.56 -7.04 4.84
C GLY A 159 -10.17 -7.64 4.88
N ILE A 160 -9.15 -6.85 5.28
CA ILE A 160 -7.78 -7.32 5.49
C ILE A 160 -7.75 -8.44 6.54
N LEU A 161 -8.33 -8.23 7.71
CA LEU A 161 -8.32 -9.23 8.80
C LEU A 161 -9.03 -10.52 8.40
N LYS A 162 -10.16 -10.41 7.69
CA LYS A 162 -10.87 -11.59 7.15
C LYS A 162 -9.98 -12.37 6.19
N PHE A 163 -9.37 -11.69 5.23
CA PHE A 163 -8.50 -12.31 4.23
C PHE A 163 -7.27 -12.97 4.87
N VAL A 164 -6.59 -12.25 5.77
CA VAL A 164 -5.44 -12.74 6.53
C VAL A 164 -5.78 -14.03 7.27
N LYS A 165 -6.95 -14.07 7.93
CA LYS A 165 -7.42 -15.25 8.64
C LYS A 165 -7.72 -16.43 7.71
N GLU A 166 -8.40 -16.19 6.59
CA GLU A 166 -8.78 -17.24 5.65
C GLU A 166 -7.57 -17.87 4.94
N HIS A 167 -6.52 -17.09 4.72
CA HIS A 167 -5.30 -17.53 4.05
C HIS A 167 -4.16 -17.91 5.02
N ASP A 168 -4.42 -17.96 6.34
CA ASP A 168 -3.45 -18.28 7.39
C ASP A 168 -2.18 -17.41 7.32
N ILE A 169 -2.37 -16.11 7.05
CA ILE A 169 -1.29 -15.13 6.96
C ILE A 169 -0.99 -14.63 8.36
N LYS A 170 0.30 -14.55 8.71
CA LYS A 170 0.73 -13.93 9.97
C LYS A 170 0.88 -12.42 9.79
N LEU A 171 0.30 -11.67 10.72
CA LEU A 171 0.57 -10.24 10.89
C LEU A 171 1.65 -10.09 11.95
N GLU A 172 2.79 -9.51 11.56
CA GLU A 172 3.99 -9.43 12.40
C GLU A 172 4.56 -8.01 12.40
N PRO A 173 5.32 -7.60 13.41
CA PRO A 173 6.02 -6.33 13.39
C PRO A 173 6.92 -6.18 12.15
N PHE A 174 6.93 -5.00 11.54
CA PHE A 174 7.78 -4.74 10.39
C PHE A 174 9.24 -4.58 10.84
N THR A 175 10.12 -5.48 10.38
CA THR A 175 11.56 -5.47 10.66
C THR A 175 12.36 -5.79 9.39
N ASN A 176 13.67 -5.51 9.42
CA ASN A 176 14.58 -5.95 8.34
C ASN A 176 14.58 -7.48 8.19
N GLU A 177 14.52 -8.21 9.31
CA GLU A 177 14.44 -9.68 9.31
C GLU A 177 13.13 -10.18 8.67
N TRP A 178 12.00 -9.52 8.99
CA TRP A 178 10.73 -9.85 8.37
C TRP A 178 10.79 -9.68 6.84
N LEU A 179 11.40 -8.59 6.35
CA LEU A 179 11.59 -8.37 4.91
C LEU A 179 12.40 -9.50 4.26
N LEU A 180 13.55 -9.87 4.85
CA LEU A 180 14.42 -10.93 4.32
C LEU A 180 13.74 -12.30 4.30
N ASN A 181 12.97 -12.60 5.35
CA ASN A 181 12.31 -13.91 5.48
C ASN A 181 11.08 -14.05 4.58
N ASN A 182 10.41 -12.95 4.24
CA ASN A 182 9.11 -13.00 3.57
C ASN A 182 9.14 -12.49 2.12
N ILE A 183 9.94 -11.48 1.78
CA ILE A 183 9.92 -10.90 0.44
C ILE A 183 11.11 -11.45 -0.37
N PRO A 184 10.88 -12.25 -1.44
CA PRO A 184 11.96 -12.88 -2.21
C PRO A 184 12.96 -11.91 -2.83
N THR A 185 12.55 -10.65 -3.07
CA THR A 185 13.41 -9.61 -3.64
C THR A 185 14.09 -8.76 -2.57
N ALA A 186 13.90 -9.02 -1.28
CA ALA A 186 14.63 -8.32 -0.23
C ALA A 186 16.14 -8.58 -0.36
N SER A 187 16.94 -7.52 -0.22
CA SER A 187 18.38 -7.57 -0.42
C SER A 187 19.10 -7.24 0.88
N GLU A 188 19.90 -8.18 1.39
CA GLU A 188 20.78 -7.97 2.54
C GLU A 188 21.68 -6.74 2.34
N TYR A 189 22.28 -6.62 1.15
CA TYR A 189 23.10 -5.46 0.80
C TYR A 189 22.33 -4.13 0.89
N LEU A 190 21.10 -4.07 0.37
CA LEU A 190 20.29 -2.85 0.46
C LEU A 190 19.85 -2.55 1.89
N ILE A 191 19.55 -3.59 2.68
CA ILE A 191 19.23 -3.46 4.11
C ILE A 191 20.42 -2.87 4.86
N GLU A 192 21.62 -3.40 4.66
CA GLU A 192 22.86 -2.91 5.29
C GLU A 192 23.15 -1.46 4.85
N LYS A 193 23.06 -1.19 3.54
CA LYS A 193 23.25 0.15 2.97
C LYS A 193 22.28 1.19 3.55
N HIS A 194 21.09 0.77 3.96
CA HIS A 194 20.05 1.65 4.50
C HIS A 194 19.72 1.39 5.97
N HIS A 195 20.64 0.78 6.73
CA HIS A 195 20.39 0.40 8.12
C HIS A 195 20.05 1.61 9.01
N ASP A 196 20.84 2.68 8.92
CA ASP A 196 20.65 3.95 9.66
C ASP A 196 19.32 4.65 9.36
N ALA A 197 18.67 4.31 8.24
CA ALA A 197 17.42 4.92 7.80
C ALA A 197 16.18 4.09 8.18
N PHE A 198 16.35 2.94 8.85
CA PHE A 198 15.22 2.14 9.31
C PHE A 198 14.43 2.91 10.36
N LYS A 199 13.12 3.02 10.14
CA LYS A 199 12.19 3.60 11.10
C LYS A 199 11.38 2.47 11.71
N GLU A 200 11.22 2.49 13.02
CA GLU A 200 10.29 1.60 13.69
C GLU A 200 8.86 2.10 13.53
N PHE A 201 7.92 1.16 13.50
CA PHE A 201 6.50 1.44 13.42
C PHE A 201 5.78 0.70 14.56
N PRO A 202 5.81 1.26 15.79
CA PRO A 202 5.07 0.69 16.90
C PRO A 202 3.60 0.52 16.53
N GLU A 203 2.98 -0.57 17.00
CA GLU A 203 1.55 -0.89 16.79
C GLU A 203 1.16 -1.15 15.33
N VAL A 204 2.12 -1.14 14.40
CA VAL A 204 1.91 -1.52 13.00
C VAL A 204 2.40 -2.93 12.78
N THR A 205 1.58 -3.74 12.14
CA THR A 205 1.96 -5.08 11.69
C THR A 205 1.83 -5.19 10.18
N VAL A 206 2.58 -6.10 9.59
CA VAL A 206 2.59 -6.39 8.17
C VAL A 206 2.32 -7.86 7.92
N GLY A 207 1.72 -8.15 6.78
CA GLY A 207 1.52 -9.52 6.31
C GLY A 207 1.83 -9.61 4.82
N LEU A 208 2.14 -10.82 4.36
CA LEU A 208 2.39 -11.07 2.94
C LEU A 208 1.65 -12.33 2.50
N TYR A 209 0.80 -12.17 1.49
CA TYR A 209 0.27 -13.26 0.72
C TYR A 209 1.21 -13.56 -0.45
N ILE A 210 1.67 -14.81 -0.52
CA ILE A 210 2.40 -15.35 -1.65
C ILE A 210 1.53 -16.47 -2.26
N PRO A 211 1.12 -16.36 -3.53
CA PRO A 211 0.39 -17.43 -4.19
C PRO A 211 1.18 -18.75 -4.18
N LYS A 212 0.48 -19.87 -4.01
CA LYS A 212 1.05 -21.22 -4.06
C LYS A 212 1.21 -21.74 -5.49
#